data_AF-A0A846BYP2-F1
#
_entry.id   AF-A0A846BYP2-F1
#
_cell.length_a   1.000
_cell.length_b   1.000
_cell.length_c   1.000
_cell.angle_alpha   90.00
_cell.angle_beta   90.00
_cell.angle_gamma   90.00
#
_symmetry.space_group_name_H-M   'P 1'
#
loop_
_entity.id
_entity.type
_entity.pdbx_description
1 polymer ?
#
loop_
_entity_poly.entity_id
_entity_poly.type
_entity_poly.pdbx_seq_one_letter_code
_entity_poly.pdbx_strand_id
1 'polypeptide(L)' 'MGKEFIKSHKDLKVYQIAFDAAMTIFELFKKFPIEERYSLTDQIRRCC' A
#
# COMPACT_ATOMS: atom_id res chain seq x y z
N MET A 1 -27.82 -5.12 9.24
CA MET A 1 -26.54 -4.68 8.65
C MET A 1 -26.86 -3.68 7.56
N GLY A 2 -26.60 -2.39 7.81
CA GLY A 2 -26.88 -1.33 6.83
C GLY A 2 -25.96 -1.45 5.62
N LYS A 3 -26.50 -1.26 4.42
CA LYS A 3 -25.68 -1.10 3.21
C LYS A 3 -24.85 0.18 3.37
N GLU A 4 -23.55 0.05 3.51
CA GLU A 4 -22.64 1.18 3.37
C GLU A 4 -22.70 1.66 1.91
N PHE A 5 -23.16 2.89 1.72
CA PHE A 5 -23.11 3.53 0.41
C PHE A 5 -21.66 3.90 0.10
N ILE A 6 -21.07 3.20 -0.88
CA ILE A 6 -19.76 3.49 -1.44
C ILE A 6 -19.85 4.84 -2.17
N LYS A 7 -19.15 5.85 -1.67
CA LYS A 7 -19.07 7.20 -2.27
C LYS A 7 -17.77 7.38 -3.06
N SER A 8 -16.75 6.58 -2.74
CA SER A 8 -15.43 6.59 -3.35
C SER A 8 -14.88 5.17 -3.50
N HIS A 9 -13.97 4.98 -4.45
CA HIS A 9 -13.18 3.74 -4.56
C HIS A 9 -12.43 3.41 -3.26
N LYS A 10 -12.15 4.40 -2.41
CA LYS A 10 -11.53 4.22 -1.09
C LYS A 10 -12.42 3.52 -0.07
N ASP A 11 -13.73 3.55 -0.27
CA ASP A 11 -14.69 2.87 0.62
C ASP A 11 -14.79 1.38 0.30
N LEU A 12 -14.19 0.93 -0.81
CA LEU A 12 -14.15 -0.48 -1.16
C LEU A 12 -13.26 -1.22 -0.15
N LYS A 13 -13.80 -2.28 0.47
CA LYS A 13 -13.02 -3.15 1.37
C LYS A 13 -11.73 -3.65 0.72
N VAL A 14 -11.77 -3.99 -0.57
CA VAL A 14 -10.58 -4.43 -1.31
C VAL A 14 -9.53 -3.32 -1.43
N TYR A 15 -9.95 -2.06 -1.58
CA TYR A 15 -9.04 -0.92 -1.59
C TYR A 15 -8.37 -0.75 -0.23
N GLN A 16 -9.14 -0.83 0.85
CA GLN A 16 -8.62 -0.72 2.21
C GLN A 16 -7.61 -1.83 2.50
N ILE A 17 -7.93 -3.09 2.17
CA ILE A 17 -7.03 -4.23 2.36
C ILE A 17 -5.74 -4.06 1.55
N ALA A 18 -5.85 -3.66 0.27
CA ALA A 18 -4.68 -3.45 -0.57
C ALA A 18 -3.81 -2.29 -0.06
N PHE A 19 -4.43 -1.21 0.41
CA PHE A 19 -3.73 -0.07 0.98
C PHE A 19 -2.99 -0.42 2.27
N ASP A 20 -3.63 -1.16 3.18
CA ASP A 20 -3.01 -1.63 4.42
C ASP A 20 -1.82 -2.57 4.15
N ALA A 21 -1.95 -3.45 3.15
CA ALA A 21 -0.85 -4.30 2.70
C ALA A 21 0.33 -3.46 2.15
N ALA A 22 0.04 -2.47 1.30
CA ALA A 22 1.04 -1.57 0.75
C ALA A 22 1.75 -0.76 1.86
N MET A 23 1.02 -0.27 2.85
CA MET A 23 1.59 0.44 4.01
C MET A 23 2.46 -0.47 4.86
N THR A 24 2.06 -1.72 5.07
CA THR A 24 2.88 -2.71 5.79
C THR A 24 4.21 -2.95 5.08
N ILE A 25 4.18 -3.12 3.75
CA ILE A 25 5.39 -3.27 2.93
C ILE A 25 6.26 -2.02 3.05
N PHE A 26 5.67 -0.83 2.93
CA PHE A 26 6.40 0.44 3.04
C PHE A 26 7.13 0.59 4.39
N GLU A 27 6.49 0.25 5.51
CA GLU A 27 7.13 0.32 6.83
C GLU A 27 8.27 -0.71 6.98
N LEU A 28 8.15 -1.91 6.39
CA LEU A 28 9.25 -2.87 6.35
C LEU A 28 10.44 -2.34 5.55
N PHE A 29 10.17 -1.64 4.44
CA PHE A 29 11.18 -1.04 3.57
C PHE A 29 11.99 0.07 4.26
N LYS A 30 11.40 0.81 5.18
CA LYS A 30 12.12 1.84 5.96
C LYS A 30 13.25 1.28 6.82
N LYS A 31 13.42 -0.03 6.95
CA LYS A 31 14.52 -0.66 7.70
C LYS A 31 15.74 -0.99 6.82
N PHE A 32 15.62 -0.87 5.50
CA PHE A 32 16.70 -1.25 4.57
C PHE A 32 17.84 -0.22 4.60
N PRO A 33 19.07 -0.59 4.22
CA PRO A 33 20.16 0.38 4.00
C PRO A 33 19.77 1.42 2.95
N ILE A 34 20.28 2.66 3.08
CA ILE A 34 19.89 3.78 2.20
C ILE A 34 20.12 3.47 0.71
N GLU A 35 21.16 2.71 0.40
CA GLU A 35 21.57 2.30 -0.95
C GLU A 35 20.55 1.34 -1.57
N GLU A 36 20.01 0.41 -0.79
CA GLU A 36 19.00 -0.56 -1.23
C GLU A 36 17.60 0.06 -1.31
N ARG A 37 17.31 1.07 -0.47
CA ARG A 37 16.01 1.78 -0.54
C ARG A 37 15.78 2.41 -1.90
N TYR A 38 16.78 3.05 -2.51
CA TYR A 38 16.58 3.71 -3.81
C TYR A 38 16.29 2.72 -4.94
N SER A 39 17.00 1.59 -4.99
CA SER A 39 16.78 0.55 -6.01
C SER A 39 15.43 -0.15 -5.83
N LEU A 40 15.11 -0.52 -4.60
CA LEU A 40 13.97 -1.38 -4.29
C LEU A 40 12.65 -0.59 -4.20
N THR A 41 12.71 0.71 -3.86
CA THR A 41 11.53 1.61 -3.92
C THR A 41 11.06 1.85 -5.35
N ASP A 42 11.98 2.02 -6.31
CA ASP A 42 11.60 2.21 -7.72
C ASP A 42 10.93 0.94 -8.28
N GLN A 43 11.42 -0.24 -7.89
CA GLN A 43 10.84 -1.52 -8.30
C GLN A 43 9.43 -1.71 -7.73
N ILE A 44 9.21 -1.43 -6.45
CA ILE A 44 7.88 -1.55 -5.83
C ILE A 44 6.88 -0.56 -6.43
N ARG A 45 7.30 0.67 -6.73
CA ARG A 45 6.40 1.69 -7.31
C ARG A 45 5.96 1.37 -8.74
N ARG A 46 6.64 0.45 -9.43
CA ARG A 46 6.26 -0.06 -10.76
C ARG A 46 5.39 -1.31 -10.70
N CYS A 47 5.44 -2.05 -9.60
CA CYS A 47 4.70 -3.30 -9.42
C CYS A 47 3.32 -3.12 -8.76
N CYS A 48 3.15 -2.08 -7.91
CA CYS A 48 1.86 -1.63 -7.39
C CYS A 48 1.21 -0.62 -8.34
#